data_AF-A0A2A5HT34-F1
#
_entry.id   AF-A0A2A5HT34-F1
#
_cell.length_a   1.000
_cell.length_b   1.000
_cell.length_c   1.000
_cell.angle_alpha   90.00
_cell.angle_beta   90.00
_cell.angle_gamma   90.00
#
_symmetry.space_group_name_H-M   'P 1'
#
loop_
_entity.id
_entity.type
_entity.pdbx_description
1 polymer ?
#
loop_
_entity_poly.entity_id
_entity_poly.type
_entity_poly.pdbx_seq_one_letter_code
_entity_poly.pdbx_strand_id
1 'polypeptide(L)'
;MVAQERDVWVLINEKNEFLKIHSEDHNIEYLPIWPHSDFTQHHIKSSSEKLTPKCVTVPAFFTKWVPGLEGDGLKVCVFPNSDAEVWIMEPSELKSDLQEEFSNSGI
;
A
#
# COMPACT_ATOMS: atom_id res chain seq x y z
N MET A 1 -3.93 -5.75 -23.91
CA MET A 1 -4.16 -6.73 -22.82
C MET A 1 -4.30 -5.90 -21.56
N VAL A 2 -5.54 -5.53 -21.23
CA VAL A 2 -5.86 -4.64 -20.10
C VAL A 2 -5.81 -5.51 -18.85
N ALA A 3 -4.93 -5.18 -17.90
CA ALA A 3 -4.95 -5.82 -16.59
C ALA A 3 -6.37 -5.65 -16.04
N GLN A 4 -7.03 -6.74 -15.67
CA GLN A 4 -8.17 -6.63 -14.76
C GLN A 4 -7.56 -6.15 -13.44
N GLU A 5 -7.64 -4.85 -13.18
CA GLU A 5 -6.95 -4.13 -12.11
C GLU A 5 -7.33 -4.72 -10.74
N ARG A 6 -6.55 -5.70 -10.27
CA ARG A 6 -6.64 -6.30 -8.93
C ARG A 6 -5.25 -6.40 -8.33
N ASP A 7 -4.48 -5.34 -8.48
CA ASP A 7 -3.15 -5.20 -7.94
C ASP A 7 -3.09 -3.95 -7.07
N VAL A 8 -2.19 -3.97 -6.10
CA VAL A 8 -1.82 -2.81 -5.30
C VAL A 8 -0.32 -2.56 -5.48
N TRP A 9 0.10 -1.31 -5.33
CA TRP A 9 1.48 -0.91 -5.51
C TRP A 9 2.07 -0.46 -4.19
N VAL A 10 3.31 -0.86 -3.96
CA VAL A 10 4.15 -0.42 -2.84
C VAL A 10 5.47 0.11 -3.38
N LEU A 11 6.21 0.86 -2.58
CA LEU A 11 7.57 1.27 -2.91
C LEU A 11 8.58 0.36 -2.22
N ILE A 12 9.63 -0.02 -2.95
CA ILE A 12 10.77 -0.76 -2.41
C ILE A 12 12.07 -0.01 -2.67
N ASN A 13 13.05 -0.19 -1.77
CA ASN A 13 14.41 0.29 -1.97
C ASN A 13 15.25 -0.70 -2.81
N GLU A 14 16.53 -0.39 -3.04
CA GLU A 14 17.44 -1.23 -3.82
C GLU A 14 17.73 -2.61 -3.20
N LYS A 15 17.43 -2.80 -1.91
CA LYS A 15 17.55 -4.08 -1.20
C LYS A 15 16.28 -4.93 -1.27
N ASN A 16 15.26 -4.49 -2.01
CA ASN A 16 13.91 -5.08 -2.05
C ASN A 16 13.16 -5.03 -0.72
N GLU A 17 13.54 -4.13 0.18
CA GLU A 17 12.79 -3.84 1.41
C GLU A 17 11.69 -2.82 1.07
N PHE A 18 10.49 -3.03 1.60
CA PHE A 18 9.39 -2.09 1.37
C PHE A 18 9.56 -0.83 2.22
N LEU A 19 9.09 0.29 1.69
CA LEU A 19 9.05 1.56 2.39
C LEU A 19 8.10 1.46 3.59
N LYS A 20 8.55 1.92 4.75
CA LYS A 20 7.73 2.15 5.93
C LYS A 20 7.86 3.60 6.33
N ILE A 21 6.76 4.22 6.71
CA ILE A 21 6.75 5.60 7.22
C ILE A 21 6.37 5.54 8.69
N HIS A 22 7.16 6.24 9.51
CA HIS A 22 6.88 6.44 10.92
C HIS A 22 6.18 7.78 11.11
N SER A 23 5.01 7.77 11.73
CA SER A 23 4.36 9.00 12.20
C SER A 23 4.73 9.23 13.66
N GLU A 24 5.51 10.28 13.91
CA GLU A 24 5.89 10.69 15.27
C GLU A 24 4.66 11.13 16.08
N ASP A 25 3.72 11.85 15.45
CA ASP A 25 2.51 12.39 16.12
C ASP A 25 1.61 11.30 16.69
N HIS A 26 1.47 10.18 15.96
CA HIS A 26 0.60 9.08 16.34
C HIS A 26 1.38 7.89 16.93
N ASN A 27 2.72 7.93 16.91
CA ASN A 27 3.62 6.85 17.30
C ASN A 27 3.24 5.51 16.63
N ILE A 28 2.98 5.55 15.32
CA ILE A 28 2.61 4.39 14.50
C ILE A 28 3.53 4.29 13.28
N GLU A 29 3.76 3.06 12.84
CA GLU A 29 4.40 2.77 11.56
C GLU A 29 3.35 2.26 10.57
N TYR A 30 3.47 2.69 9.32
CA TYR A 30 2.58 2.25 8.26
C TYR A 30 3.30 2.03 6.93
N LEU A 31 2.75 1.13 6.14
CA LEU A 31 3.12 0.87 4.75
C LEU A 31 2.24 1.71 3.81
N PRO A 32 2.81 2.62 3.02
CA PRO A 32 2.12 3.27 1.92
C PRO A 32 1.71 2.27 0.82
N ILE A 33 0.45 2.35 0.40
CA ILE A 33 -0.14 1.51 -0.66
C ILE A 33 -0.82 2.41 -1.68
N TRP A 34 -0.62 2.14 -2.98
CA TRP A 34 -1.23 2.87 -4.08
C TRP A 34 -2.09 1.98 -4.97
N PRO A 35 -3.15 2.53 -5.60
CA PRO A 35 -4.00 1.81 -6.54
C PRO A 35 -3.44 1.79 -7.98
N HIS A 36 -2.33 2.49 -8.26
CA HIS A 36 -1.62 2.43 -9.54
C HIS A 36 -0.16 2.90 -9.38
N SER A 37 0.76 2.40 -10.22
CA SER A 37 2.18 2.81 -10.19
C SER A 37 2.39 4.29 -10.48
N ASP A 38 1.53 4.90 -11.28
CA ASP A 38 1.68 6.31 -11.69
C ASP A 38 1.56 7.27 -10.50
N PHE A 39 0.82 6.85 -9.47
CA PHE A 39 0.65 7.62 -8.25
C PHE A 39 1.86 7.56 -7.31
N THR A 40 2.78 6.62 -7.50
CA THR A 40 3.97 6.51 -6.65
C THR A 40 5.05 7.54 -7.02
N GLN A 41 4.94 8.16 -8.21
CA GLN A 41 5.96 9.05 -8.76
C GLN A 41 6.22 10.27 -7.88
N HIS A 42 5.17 10.81 -7.26
CA HIS A 42 5.32 11.92 -6.32
C HIS A 42 6.23 11.53 -5.16
N HIS A 43 5.94 10.39 -4.53
CA HIS A 43 6.67 9.92 -3.36
C HIS A 43 8.12 9.51 -3.69
N ILE A 44 8.34 8.91 -4.86
CA ILE A 44 9.70 8.59 -5.35
C ILE A 44 10.54 9.86 -5.50
N LYS A 45 9.97 10.93 -6.08
CA LYS A 45 10.70 12.18 -6.31
C LYS A 45 11.01 12.95 -5.02
N SER A 46 10.17 12.83 -4.01
CA SER A 46 10.37 13.48 -2.71
C SER A 46 11.29 12.68 -1.77
N SER A 47 11.57 11.42 -2.07
CA SER A 47 12.41 10.57 -1.24
C SER A 47 13.91 10.85 -1.47
N SER A 48 14.70 10.80 -0.40
CA SER A 48 16.17 10.79 -0.49
C SER A 48 16.72 9.43 -0.91
N GLU A 49 15.91 8.37 -0.84
CA GLU A 49 16.28 7.01 -1.23
C GLU A 49 15.82 6.70 -2.66
N LYS A 50 16.53 5.77 -3.32
CA LYS A 50 16.12 5.26 -4.63
C LYS A 50 15.01 4.22 -4.46
N LEU A 51 13.77 4.70 -4.61
CA LEU A 51 12.57 3.88 -4.53
C LEU A 51 12.07 3.45 -5.90
N THR A 52 11.57 2.23 -6.00
CA THR A 52 10.94 1.70 -7.21
C THR A 52 9.56 1.11 -6.90
N PRO A 53 8.57 1.29 -7.79
CA PRO A 53 7.25 0.70 -7.59
C PRO A 53 7.30 -0.80 -7.78
N LYS A 54 6.72 -1.52 -6.82
CA LYS A 54 6.52 -2.96 -6.86
C LYS A 54 5.03 -3.25 -6.88
N CYS A 55 4.58 -3.96 -7.91
CA CYS A 55 3.24 -4.51 -7.97
C CYS A 55 3.12 -5.69 -7.00
N VAL A 56 2.03 -5.71 -6.24
CA VAL A 56 1.59 -6.79 -5.36
C VAL A 56 0.18 -7.17 -5.77
N THR A 57 0.02 -8.40 -6.24
CA THR A 57 -1.31 -8.91 -6.59
C THR A 57 -2.21 -8.97 -5.37
N VAL A 58 -3.50 -8.68 -5.50
CA VAL A 58 -4.48 -8.79 -4.42
C VAL A 58 -4.46 -10.15 -3.69
N PRO A 59 -4.40 -11.32 -4.38
CA PRO A 59 -4.28 -12.59 -3.68
C PRO A 59 -3.04 -12.71 -2.80
N ALA A 60 -1.89 -12.21 -3.30
CA ALA A 60 -0.66 -12.16 -2.50
C ALA A 60 -0.79 -11.17 -1.34
N PHE A 61 -1.44 -10.03 -1.56
CA PHE A 61 -1.72 -9.06 -0.51
C PHE A 61 -2.53 -9.72 0.62
N PHE A 62 -3.63 -10.39 0.29
CA PHE A 62 -4.53 -11.02 1.26
C PHE A 62 -3.92 -12.20 2.02
N THR A 63 -3.11 -13.02 1.34
CA THR A 63 -2.61 -14.29 1.91
C THR A 63 -1.24 -14.17 2.56
N LYS A 64 -0.45 -13.14 2.21
CA LYS A 64 0.93 -12.97 2.71
C LYS A 64 1.15 -11.63 3.39
N TRP A 65 0.74 -10.53 2.75
CA TRP A 65 1.03 -9.20 3.27
C TRP A 65 0.19 -8.87 4.48
N VAL A 66 -1.14 -9.04 4.43
CA VAL A 66 -2.03 -8.78 5.56
C VAL A 66 -1.56 -9.47 6.84
N PRO A 67 -1.37 -10.81 6.90
CA PRO A 67 -0.93 -11.46 8.12
C PRO A 67 0.50 -11.08 8.53
N GLY A 68 1.39 -10.78 7.57
CA GLY A 68 2.75 -10.32 7.87
C GLY A 68 2.76 -8.93 8.51
N LEU A 69 2.02 -7.98 7.94
CA LEU A 69 1.89 -6.62 8.44
C LEU A 69 1.24 -6.58 9.82
N GLU A 70 0.19 -7.37 10.04
CA GLU A 70 -0.44 -7.51 11.36
C GLU A 70 0.54 -8.12 12.39
N GLY A 71 1.30 -9.15 11.99
CA GLY A 71 2.32 -9.76 12.84
C GLY A 71 3.45 -8.79 13.23
N ASP A 72 3.80 -7.88 12.32
CA ASP A 72 4.81 -6.85 12.52
C ASP A 72 4.25 -5.58 13.20
N GLY A 73 2.95 -5.51 13.46
CA GLY A 73 2.28 -4.32 14.04
C GLY A 73 2.24 -3.11 13.11
N LEU A 74 2.34 -3.33 11.80
CA LEU A 74 2.35 -2.29 10.77
C LEU A 74 0.94 -2.02 10.25
N LYS A 75 0.55 -0.75 10.25
CA LYS A 75 -0.68 -0.30 9.58
C LYS A 75 -0.46 -0.12 8.08
N VAL A 76 -1.52 0.17 7.35
CA VAL A 76 -1.43 0.57 5.94
C VAL A 76 -1.95 1.99 5.77
N CYS A 77 -1.31 2.73 4.87
CA CYS A 77 -1.77 4.03 4.42
C CYS A 77 -2.22 3.91 2.96
N VAL A 78 -3.51 4.11 2.72
CA VAL A 78 -4.09 4.01 1.38
C VAL A 78 -3.96 5.34 0.67
N PHE A 79 -3.30 5.30 -0.49
CA PHE A 79 -3.12 6.39 -1.43
C PHE A 79 -2.71 7.72 -0.75
N PRO A 80 -1.51 7.79 -0.14
CA PRO A 80 -1.02 9.02 0.46
C PRO A 80 -0.87 10.09 -0.63
N ASN A 81 -1.82 11.03 -0.67
CA ASN A 81 -1.76 12.20 -1.51
C ASN A 81 -0.86 13.27 -0.86
N SER A 82 -0.52 14.31 -1.61
CA SER A 82 0.37 15.38 -1.18
C SER A 82 -0.27 16.46 -0.31
N ASP A 83 -1.61 16.49 -0.13
CA ASP A 83 -2.30 17.71 0.33
C ASP A 83 -3.26 17.59 1.52
N ALA A 84 -3.90 16.46 1.83
CA ALA A 84 -4.61 16.28 3.11
C ALA A 84 -5.33 14.92 3.17
N GLU A 85 -5.41 14.41 4.40
CA GLU A 85 -6.01 13.14 4.83
C GLU A 85 -5.31 11.90 4.29
N VAL A 86 -4.34 11.45 5.09
CA VAL A 86 -3.73 10.13 5.00
C VAL A 86 -4.71 9.14 5.63
N TRP A 87 -5.28 8.24 4.83
CA TRP A 87 -6.14 7.19 5.36
C TRP A 87 -5.30 6.05 5.90
N ILE A 88 -5.05 6.06 7.21
CA ILE A 88 -4.33 5.00 7.91
C ILE A 88 -5.33 4.02 8.52
N MET A 89 -5.21 2.75 8.20
CA MET A 89 -6.12 1.70 8.65
C MET A 89 -5.39 0.38 8.90
N GLU A 90 -6.10 -0.59 9.48
CA GLU A 90 -5.52 -1.92 9.68
C GLU A 90 -5.40 -2.67 8.33
N PRO A 91 -4.38 -3.53 8.14
CA PRO A 91 -4.24 -4.30 6.91
C PRO A 91 -5.48 -5.17 6.58
N SER A 92 -6.15 -5.71 7.61
CA SER A 92 -7.39 -6.48 7.48
C SER A 92 -8.60 -5.63 7.09
N GLU A 93 -8.61 -4.34 7.45
CA GLU A 93 -9.65 -3.39 7.06
C GLU A 93 -9.56 -3.12 5.56
N LEU A 94 -8.38 -2.74 5.06
CA LEU A 94 -8.15 -2.57 3.61
C LEU A 94 -8.45 -3.84 2.82
N LYS A 95 -8.11 -5.02 3.36
CA LYS A 95 -8.49 -6.30 2.73
C LYS A 95 -10.00 -6.43 2.59
N SER A 96 -10.75 -6.09 3.63
CA SER A 96 -12.21 -6.17 3.62
C SER A 96 -12.81 -5.22 2.60
N ASP A 97 -12.32 -3.97 2.54
CA ASP A 97 -12.74 -2.97 1.56
C ASP A 97 -12.48 -3.45 0.13
N LEU A 98 -11.28 -3.97 -0.14
CA LEU A 98 -10.95 -4.52 -1.46
C LEU A 98 -11.87 -5.71 -1.81
N GLN A 99 -12.19 -6.59 -0.85
CA GLN A 99 -13.11 -7.70 -1.08
C GLN A 99 -14.54 -7.23 -1.39
N GLU A 100 -15.00 -6.17 -0.72
CA GLU A 100 -16.31 -5.56 -0.96
C GLU A 100 -16.36 -4.90 -2.35
N GLU A 101 -15.35 -4.11 -2.71
CA GLU A 101 -15.24 -3.48 -4.04
C GLU A 101 -15.24 -4.52 -5.17
N PHE A 102 -14.55 -5.64 -4.99
CA PHE A 102 -14.56 -6.74 -5.95
C PHE A 102 -15.90 -7.45 -6.06
N SER A 103 -16.70 -7.46 -4.99
CA SER A 103 -18.02 -8.08 -4.97
C SER A 103 -19.07 -7.15 -5.59
N ASN A 104 -18.96 -5.84 -5.34
CA ASN A 104 -19.84 -4.80 -5.89
C ASN A 104 -19.56 -4.51 -7.38
N SER A 105 -18.33 -4.73 -7.85
CA SER A 105 -17.94 -4.49 -9.25
C SER A 105 -18.44 -5.54 -10.26
N GLY A 106 -19.18 -6.57 -9.84
CA GLY A 106 -20.00 -7.42 -10.72
C GLY A 106 -19.29 -7.96 -11.97
N ILE A 107 -18.11 -8.58 -11.81
CA ILE A 107 -17.54 -9.52 -12.80
C ILE A 107 -17.77 -10.94 -12.29
#